data_AF-A0A354WZB4-F1
#
_entry.id   AF-A0A354WZB4-F1
#
_cell.length_a   1.000
_cell.length_b   1.000
_cell.length_c   1.000
_cell.angle_alpha   90.00
_cell.angle_beta   90.00
_cell.angle_gamma   90.00
#
_symmetry.space_group_name_H-M   'P 1'
#
loop_
_entity.id
_entity.type
_entity.pdbx_description
1 polymer ?
#
loop_
_entity_poly.entity_id
_entity_poly.type
_entity_poly.pdbx_seq_one_letter_code
_entity_poly.pdbx_strand_id
1 'polypeptide(L)'
;MGEQELQLINGLQEGNEQAYRELFVRHYDVLCHVALQVVGDAFLAESLVSDTIAHVWEIRHALEIRSSLRSYLMRAVRNRCFNYLALECENHEFPFSYNEDMEELGNSYASEENPLGTLLEK
;
A
#
# COMPACT_ATOMS: atom_id res chain seq x y z
N MET A 1 -11.71 5.31 -12.17
CA MET A 1 -10.72 4.22 -12.36
C MET A 1 -10.35 4.21 -13.83
N GLY A 2 -9.06 4.27 -14.17
CA GLY A 2 -8.59 4.31 -15.56
C GLY A 2 -8.57 2.91 -16.20
N GLU A 3 -8.66 2.83 -17.53
CA GLU A 3 -8.61 1.55 -18.27
C GLU A 3 -7.30 0.77 -18.03
N GLN A 4 -6.17 1.49 -17.90
CA GLN A 4 -4.87 0.91 -17.57
C GLN A 4 -4.81 0.32 -16.15
N GLU A 5 -5.53 0.92 -15.20
CA GLU A 5 -5.60 0.43 -13.82
C GLU A 5 -6.42 -0.86 -13.74
N LEU A 6 -7.53 -0.93 -14.49
CA LEU A 6 -8.32 -2.16 -14.63
C LEU A 6 -7.50 -3.30 -15.24
N GLN A 7 -6.70 -3.02 -16.28
CA GLN A 7 -5.81 -4.02 -16.89
C GLN A 7 -4.77 -4.53 -15.90
N LEU A 8 -4.20 -3.63 -15.08
CA LEU A 8 -3.25 -4.00 -14.03
C LEU A 8 -3.90 -4.92 -12.99
N ILE A 9 -5.11 -4.60 -12.54
CA ILE A 9 -5.86 -5.41 -11.55
C ILE A 9 -6.18 -6.79 -12.12
N ASN A 10 -6.68 -6.87 -13.36
CA ASN A 10 -6.95 -8.16 -13.99
C ASN A 10 -5.66 -8.98 -14.15
N GLY A 11 -4.55 -8.34 -14.57
CA GLY A 11 -3.25 -9.00 -14.66
C GLY A 11 -2.78 -9.55 -13.32
N LEU A 12 -3.01 -8.83 -12.22
CA LEU A 12 -2.73 -9.33 -10.86
C LEU A 12 -3.59 -10.55 -10.54
N GLN A 13 -4.89 -10.52 -10.81
CA GLN A 13 -5.80 -11.65 -10.58
C GLN A 13 -5.40 -12.89 -11.38
N GLU A 14 -4.95 -12.71 -12.62
CA GLU A 14 -4.45 -13.79 -13.48
C GLU A 14 -3.08 -14.33 -13.04
N GLY A 15 -2.42 -13.71 -12.06
CA GLY A 15 -1.09 -14.10 -11.60
C GLY A 15 0.03 -13.68 -12.56
N ASN A 16 -0.17 -12.61 -13.33
CA ASN A 16 0.85 -12.05 -14.19
C ASN A 16 1.94 -11.35 -13.37
N GLU A 17 3.15 -11.89 -13.39
CA GLU A 17 4.30 -11.34 -12.67
C GLU A 17 4.70 -9.93 -13.16
N GLN A 18 4.40 -9.58 -14.42
CA GLN A 18 4.64 -8.22 -14.92
C GLN A 18 3.71 -7.21 -14.25
N ALA A 19 2.44 -7.56 -14.07
CA ALA A 19 1.48 -6.72 -13.36
C ALA A 19 1.90 -6.52 -11.89
N TYR A 20 2.41 -7.57 -11.24
CA TYR A 20 2.97 -7.47 -9.90
C TYR A 20 4.18 -6.53 -9.83
N ARG A 21 5.12 -6.67 -10.77
CA ARG A 21 6.29 -5.80 -10.85
C ARG A 21 5.89 -4.34 -11.09
N GLU A 22 4.92 -4.11 -11.97
CA GLU A 22 4.41 -2.77 -12.29
C GLU A 22 3.74 -2.13 -11.08
N LEU A 23 2.94 -2.88 -10.32
CA LEU A 23 2.39 -2.45 -9.05
C LEU A 23 3.50 -2.04 -8.07
N PHE A 24 4.53 -2.89 -7.93
CA PHE A 24 5.66 -2.63 -7.04
C PHE A 24 6.37 -1.33 -7.43
N VAL A 25 6.83 -1.22 -8.68
CA VAL A 25 7.58 -0.05 -9.16
C VAL A 25 6.76 1.25 -9.07
N ARG A 26 5.44 1.21 -9.30
CA ARG A 26 4.60 2.42 -9.28
C ARG A 26 4.21 2.88 -7.88
N HIS A 27 4.08 1.96 -6.93
CA HIS A 27 3.50 2.25 -5.63
C HIS A 27 4.48 2.14 -4.48
N TYR A 28 5.57 1.39 -4.61
CA TYR A 28 6.50 1.12 -3.51
C TYR A 28 7.03 2.40 -2.85
N ASP A 29 7.61 3.33 -3.61
CA ASP A 29 8.18 4.57 -3.05
C ASP A 29 7.16 5.41 -2.28
N VAL A 30 5.95 5.56 -2.83
CA VAL A 30 4.89 6.34 -2.18
C VAL A 30 4.39 5.63 -0.92
N LEU A 31 4.26 4.31 -0.95
CA LEU A 31 3.82 3.53 0.20
C LEU A 31 4.88 3.54 1.31
N CYS A 32 6.17 3.43 0.97
CA CYS A 32 7.27 3.55 1.91
C CYS A 32 7.28 4.94 2.57
N HIS A 33 7.03 6.01 1.80
CA HIS A 33 6.92 7.34 2.37
C HIS A 33 5.76 7.43 3.38
N VAL A 34 4.58 6.90 3.03
CA VAL A 34 3.43 6.88 3.94
C VAL A 34 3.71 6.04 5.19
N ALA A 35 4.32 4.87 5.04
CA ALA A 35 4.68 4.01 6.16
C ALA A 35 5.70 4.69 7.07
N LEU A 36 6.72 5.34 6.52
CA LEU A 36 7.74 6.08 7.26
C LEU A 36 7.13 7.20 8.12
N GLN A 37 6.12 7.92 7.61
CA GLN A 37 5.42 8.93 8.40
C GLN A 37 4.63 8.34 9.60
N VAL A 38 4.29 7.06 9.54
CA VAL A 38 3.55 6.37 10.62
C VAL A 38 4.52 5.73 11.62
N VAL A 39 5.48 4.92 11.15
CA VAL A 39 6.37 4.15 12.04
C VAL A 39 7.65 4.88 12.44
N GLY A 40 8.05 5.93 11.71
CA GLY A 40 9.24 6.74 12.00
C GLY A 40 10.59 6.04 11.72
N ASP A 41 10.58 4.77 11.30
CA ASP A 41 11.77 3.99 10.96
C ASP A 41 11.71 3.53 9.49
N ALA A 42 12.76 3.83 8.73
CA ALA A 42 12.82 3.54 7.29
C ALA A 42 12.92 2.04 7.00
N PHE A 43 13.70 1.30 7.78
CA PHE A 43 13.88 -0.14 7.59
C PHE A 43 12.57 -0.88 7.86
N LEU A 44 11.88 -0.49 8.94
CA LEU A 44 10.58 -1.04 9.28
C LEU A 44 9.51 -0.66 8.26
N ALA A 45 9.51 0.59 7.77
CA ALA A 45 8.60 1.04 6.73
C ALA A 45 8.73 0.20 5.45
N GLU A 46 9.96 -0.01 4.97
CA GLU A 46 10.24 -0.85 3.79
C GLU A 46 9.78 -2.29 3.99
N SER A 47 10.03 -2.88 5.17
CA SER A 47 9.60 -4.23 5.49
C SER A 47 8.07 -4.35 5.48
N LEU A 48 7.37 -3.45 6.18
CA LEU A 48 5.91 -3.48 6.27
C LEU A 48 5.23 -3.26 4.91
N VAL A 49 5.80 -2.42 4.05
CA VAL A 49 5.30 -2.20 2.69
C VAL A 49 5.53 -3.45 1.84
N SER A 50 6.72 -4.05 1.89
CA SER A 50 7.02 -5.29 1.18
C SER A 50 6.08 -6.42 1.59
N ASP A 51 5.88 -6.62 2.90
CA ASP A 51 4.93 -7.60 3.44
C ASP A 51 3.50 -7.32 2.98
N THR A 52 3.08 -6.06 2.97
CA THR A 52 1.73 -5.68 2.52
C THR A 52 1.52 -5.99 1.05
N ILE A 53 2.48 -5.64 0.18
CA ILE A 53 2.39 -5.91 -1.26
C ILE A 53 2.42 -7.42 -1.53
N ALA A 54 3.27 -8.17 -0.80
CA ALA A 54 3.30 -9.63 -0.88
C ALA A 54 1.95 -10.24 -0.46
N HIS A 55 1.36 -9.77 0.63
CA HIS A 55 0.05 -10.23 1.09
C HIS A 55 -1.05 -9.97 0.04
N VAL A 56 -1.05 -8.78 -0.57
CA VAL A 56 -1.97 -8.43 -1.66
C VAL A 56 -1.81 -9.39 -2.84
N TRP A 57 -0.58 -9.80 -3.17
CA TRP A 57 -0.33 -10.83 -4.17
C TRP A 57 -0.85 -12.21 -3.77
N GLU A 58 -0.74 -12.60 -2.50
CA GLU A 58 -1.29 -13.88 -2.04
C GLU A 58 -2.82 -13.93 -2.18
N ILE A 59 -3.51 -12.85 -1.78
CA ILE A 59 -4.97 -12.74 -1.86
C ILE A 59 -5.47 -12.26 -3.22
N ARG A 60 -4.61 -12.20 -4.24
CA ARG A 60 -4.92 -11.58 -5.55
C ARG A 60 -6.23 -12.05 -6.18
N HIS A 61 -6.56 -13.34 -6.03
CA HIS A 61 -7.79 -13.94 -6.55
C HIS A 61 -9.08 -13.45 -5.86
N ALA A 62 -8.97 -12.96 -4.63
CA ALA A 62 -10.08 -12.46 -3.82
C ALA A 62 -10.11 -10.92 -3.75
N LEU A 63 -9.26 -10.22 -4.50
CA LEU A 63 -9.25 -8.76 -4.53
C LEU A 63 -10.49 -8.23 -5.25
N GLU A 64 -11.42 -7.67 -4.49
CA GLU A 64 -12.54 -6.86 -4.99
C GLU A 64 -12.23 -5.38 -4.82
N ILE A 65 -11.49 -4.80 -5.78
CA ILE A 65 -11.14 -3.38 -5.75
C ILE A 65 -12.29 -2.56 -6.34
N ARG A 66 -13.09 -1.97 -5.46
CA ARG A 66 -14.23 -1.10 -5.83
C ARG A 66 -13.84 0.37 -6.07
N SER A 67 -12.72 0.82 -5.49
CA SER A 67 -12.16 2.17 -5.61
C SER A 67 -10.86 2.13 -6.43
N SER A 68 -9.86 2.98 -6.22
CA SER A 68 -8.57 2.86 -6.94
C SER A 68 -7.62 1.85 -6.26
N LEU A 69 -6.76 1.21 -7.05
CA LEU A 69 -5.72 0.31 -6.56
C LEU A 69 -4.78 1.04 -5.59
N ARG A 70 -4.46 2.29 -5.92
CA ARG A 70 -3.64 3.17 -5.06
C ARG A 70 -4.29 3.40 -3.69
N SER A 71 -5.57 3.75 -3.64
CA SER A 71 -6.27 4.00 -2.37
C SER A 71 -6.34 2.74 -1.52
N TYR A 72 -6.58 1.59 -2.14
CA TYR A 72 -6.56 0.30 -1.46
C TYR A 72 -5.19 0.00 -0.82
N LEU A 73 -4.10 0.14 -1.58
CA LEU A 73 -2.74 -0.12 -1.09
C LEU A 73 -2.33 0.83 0.03
N MET A 74 -2.60 2.13 -0.11
CA MET A 74 -2.29 3.12 0.92
C MET A 74 -3.01 2.80 2.23
N ARG A 75 -4.26 2.36 2.15
CA ARG A 75 -5.07 1.95 3.29
C ARG A 75 -4.51 0.67 3.92
N ALA A 76 -4.16 -0.34 3.11
CA ALA A 76 -3.56 -1.58 3.58
C ALA A 76 -2.24 -1.34 4.34
N VAL A 77 -1.35 -0.52 3.77
CA VAL A 77 -0.05 -0.18 4.38
C VAL A 77 -0.22 0.58 5.69
N ARG A 78 -1.09 1.59 5.74
CA ARG A 78 -1.37 2.30 7.00
C ARG A 78 -1.92 1.36 8.07
N ASN A 79 -2.88 0.52 7.71
CA ASN A 79 -3.43 -0.46 8.64
C ASN A 79 -2.36 -1.40 9.17
N ARG A 80 -1.44 -1.85 8.31
CA ARG A 80 -0.30 -2.68 8.72
C ARG A 80 0.64 -1.94 9.67
N CYS A 81 0.94 -0.67 9.40
CA CYS A 81 1.77 0.17 10.26
C CYS A 81 1.12 0.40 11.63
N PHE A 82 -0.17 0.74 11.67
CA PHE A 82 -0.90 0.92 12.92
C PHE A 82 -1.01 -0.39 13.70
N ASN A 83 -1.26 -1.51 13.03
CA ASN A 83 -1.28 -2.82 13.67
C ASN A 83 0.09 -3.19 14.24
N TYR A 84 1.18 -2.89 13.53
CA TYR A 84 2.54 -3.07 14.04
C TYR A 84 2.80 -2.21 15.28
N LEU A 85 2.45 -0.91 15.25
CA LEU A 85 2.62 -0.04 16.40
C LEU A 85 1.74 -0.44 17.58
N ALA A 86 0.53 -0.94 17.31
CA ALA A 86 -0.35 -1.50 18.33
C ALA A 86 0.28 -2.75 18.94
N LEU A 87 0.81 -3.66 18.13
CA LEU A 87 1.50 -4.89 18.58
C LEU A 87 2.79 -4.59 19.36
N GLU A 88 3.57 -3.59 18.95
CA GLU A 88 4.73 -3.12 19.72
C GLU A 88 4.30 -2.54 21.07
N CYS A 89 3.13 -1.90 21.14
CA CYS A 89 2.51 -1.49 22.41
C CYS A 89 1.90 -2.67 23.18
N GLU A 90 1.56 -3.76 22.50
CA GLU A 90 0.68 -4.84 22.94
C GLU A 90 1.25 -6.19 22.50
N ASN A 91 2.16 -6.78 23.29
CA ASN A 91 2.46 -8.22 23.25
C ASN A 91 1.21 -9.09 23.63
N HIS A 92 0.00 -8.69 23.25
CA HIS A 92 -1.27 -9.35 23.50
C HIS A 92 -2.18 -9.27 22.26
N GLU A 93 -1.89 -10.14 21.29
CA GLU A 93 -2.80 -10.75 20.30
C GLU A 93 -4.03 -9.95 19.83
N PHE A 94 -4.01 -9.33 18.64
CA PHE A 94 -5.24 -9.11 17.86
C PHE A 94 -5.05 -9.23 16.34
N PRO A 95 -5.81 -10.12 15.66
CA PRO A 95 -5.68 -10.36 14.24
C PRO A 95 -6.43 -9.32 13.40
N PHE A 96 -5.86 -9.09 12.22
CA PHE A 96 -6.34 -8.28 11.10
C PHE A 96 -7.84 -8.45 10.81
N SER A 97 -8.65 -7.48 11.23
CA SER A 97 -9.95 -7.16 10.63
C SER A 97 -10.42 -5.80 11.12
N TYR A 98 -10.54 -4.81 10.24
CA TYR A 98 -11.85 -4.30 9.80
C TYR A 98 -11.72 -3.16 8.79
N ASN A 99 -12.58 -3.26 7.77
CA ASN A 99 -13.04 -2.19 6.87
C ASN A 99 -13.90 -1.18 7.70
N GLU A 100 -14.12 0.11 7.39
CA GLU A 100 -14.81 0.63 6.20
C GLU A 100 -14.56 2.15 5.98
N ASP A 101 -14.01 2.93 6.92
CA ASP A 101 -14.17 4.41 6.92
C ASP A 101 -13.07 5.29 6.26
N MET A 102 -12.04 4.70 5.64
CA MET A 102 -10.86 5.43 5.14
C MET A 102 -11.01 5.99 3.71
N GLU A 103 -12.14 6.61 3.38
CA GLU A 103 -12.37 7.28 2.08
C GLU A 103 -11.90 8.75 2.08
N GLU A 104 -11.61 9.33 3.25
CA GLU A 104 -11.42 10.79 3.41
C GLU A 104 -9.96 11.28 3.33
N LEU A 105 -8.96 10.45 3.66
CA LEU A 105 -7.55 10.89 3.79
C LEU A 105 -6.66 10.58 2.58
N GLY A 106 -7.16 9.83 1.59
CA GLY A 106 -6.43 9.52 0.35
C GLY A 106 -6.42 10.67 -0.67
N ASN A 107 -7.39 11.58 -0.56
CA ASN A 107 -7.57 12.70 -1.50
C ASN A 107 -6.49 13.79 -1.41
N SER A 108 -5.69 13.86 -0.33
CA SER A 108 -4.62 14.86 -0.20
C SER A 108 -3.32 14.49 -0.93
N TYR A 109 -3.10 13.21 -1.24
CA TYR A 109 -1.94 12.73 -2.00
C TYR A 109 -2.23 12.57 -3.51
N ALA A 110 -3.40 13.05 -3.95
CA ALA A 110 -3.85 13.01 -5.33
C ALA A 110 -3.67 14.36 -6.06
N SER A 111 -3.25 15.43 -5.36
CA SER A 111 -2.82 16.65 -6.04
C SER A 111 -1.41 16.44 -6.59
N GLU A 112 -1.33 16.50 -7.91
CA GLU A 112 -0.12 16.60 -8.72
C GLU A 112 0.93 17.51 -8.06
N GLU A 113 2.21 17.17 -8.28
CA GLU A 113 3.43 17.74 -7.70
C GLU A 113 3.90 17.04 -6.41
N ASN A 114 4.69 15.97 -6.59
CA ASN A 114 5.58 15.42 -5.56
C ASN A 114 6.93 16.16 -5.63
N PRO A 115 7.16 17.24 -4.84
CA PRO A 115 8.40 18.00 -4.87
C PRO A 115 9.61 17.25 -4.27
N LEU A 116 9.44 16.02 -3.76
CA LEU A 116 10.51 15.24 -3.13
C LEU A 116 11.11 14.17 -4.06
N GLY A 117 10.49 13.88 -5.21
CA GLY A 117 11.05 12.97 -6.22
C GLY A 117 12.36 13.46 -6.86
N THR A 118 12.74 14.72 -6.65
CA THR A 118 13.98 15.31 -7.16
C THR A 118 15.15 15.25 -6.17
N LEU A 119 14.95 14.77 -4.94
CA LEU A 119 15.96 14.81 -3.87
C LEU A 119 16.56 13.44 -3.54
N LEU A 120 16.73 12.57 -4.54
CA LEU A 120 17.52 11.34 -4.44
C LEU A 120 18.44 11.18 -5.65
N GLU A 121 18.94 12.31 -6.15
CA GLU A 121 20.04 12.34 -7.10
C GLU A 121 21.02 13.43 -6.68
N LYS A 122 21.96 13.08 -5.77
CA LYS A 122 23.31 13.65 -5.65
C LYS A 122 24.25 12.67 -4.97
#